data_AF-A0A428QFR0-F1
#
_entry.id   AF-A0A428QFR0-F1
#
_cell.length_a   1.000
_cell.length_b   1.000
_cell.length_c   1.000
_cell.angle_alpha   90.00
_cell.angle_beta   90.00
_cell.angle_gamma   90.00
#
_symmetry.space_group_name_H-M   'P 1'
#
loop_
_entity.id
_entity.type
_entity.pdbx_description
1 polymer ?
#
loop_
_entity_poly.entity_id
_entity_poly.type
_entity_poly.pdbx_seq_one_letter_code
_entity_poly.pdbx_strand_id
1 'polypeptide(L)'
;MPGSSASTVRWLLLSDLHFKHHDLDRVRQTAQWIVAEAERNHVGRVVVCGDLLTSRTMQPTHVLSACYRFVSLLSDIVPRVHIVLGNHDLAYRRDYQTTALDALNIKRLAPYVSLHSVVAHHEWDGRRVLLLPFREEQDELMEAVAALGPDEASKTVAFAHLAINKAITQRHVVGAGVDNPRTANSITHRGLTGPNRFASLARTFTGHFHSHQTITQEQSSSNKVDLQGSITYLGSPLQLNWADLYDEQRGVVLFDPETLEHELLVNPHAVGYITVDLQQVLSGQVDEGVVTDKHVMLIGKLTHLKYVTARDKLLSLGVRSVRSWTPMGLALHADRSSSGGLGVSVPARDAAVQPLEEPIRDEADLAITTDSVSGSGPGSEHSLLLRRNELVRVGQRMIQVSREIADQDIEDEVHHQDLLDRSSQIIGTRNATELAGPSTHVFVAEPRTPTITNFLGVQNTIYIDFRQDLLRGLTFLVGDNGSGKSTLVEAMAWYQFGRCIRGGLAANDVVNDKVGKNCSVKLEFGNGFAIAQYRKHEIWSC
;
A
#
# COMPACT_ATOMS: atom_id res chain seq x y z
N MET A 1 -37.81 -21.31 42.90
CA MET A 1 -36.57 -20.75 42.34
C MET A 1 -36.43 -21.30 40.93
N PRO A 2 -36.87 -20.59 39.89
CA PRO A 2 -36.55 -20.98 38.52
C PRO A 2 -35.05 -20.76 38.33
N GLY A 3 -34.34 -21.81 37.89
CA GLY A 3 -32.90 -21.75 37.66
C GLY A 3 -32.57 -20.69 36.63
N SER A 4 -31.60 -19.82 36.95
CA SER A 4 -31.03 -18.90 35.97
C SER A 4 -30.42 -19.73 34.85
N SER A 5 -31.01 -19.70 33.65
CA SER A 5 -30.30 -20.08 32.44
C SER A 5 -29.04 -19.21 32.40
N ALA A 6 -27.86 -19.83 32.44
CA ALA A 6 -26.62 -19.12 32.18
C ALA A 6 -26.78 -18.44 30.80
N SER A 7 -26.80 -17.11 30.78
CA SER A 7 -26.86 -16.37 29.52
C SER A 7 -25.59 -16.68 28.75
N THR A 8 -25.70 -17.34 27.60
CA THR A 8 -24.58 -17.59 26.68
C THR A 8 -23.87 -16.27 26.37
N VAL A 9 -22.60 -16.17 26.75
CA VAL A 9 -21.81 -14.95 26.56
C VAL A 9 -21.48 -14.79 25.08
N ARG A 10 -22.00 -13.75 24.42
CA ARG A 10 -21.70 -13.46 23.01
C ARG A 10 -20.57 -12.47 22.87
N TRP A 11 -19.70 -12.70 21.89
CA TRP A 11 -18.65 -11.76 21.49
C TRP A 11 -18.99 -11.12 20.15
N LEU A 12 -18.61 -9.85 19.97
CA LEU A 12 -18.69 -9.16 18.69
C LEU A 12 -17.28 -8.92 18.15
N LEU A 13 -17.04 -9.40 16.93
CA LEU A 13 -15.76 -9.33 16.26
C LEU A 13 -15.87 -8.35 15.08
N LEU A 14 -14.92 -7.44 14.97
CA LEU A 14 -14.83 -6.47 13.88
C LEU A 14 -13.37 -6.17 13.52
N SER A 15 -13.14 -5.56 12.36
CA SER A 15 -11.81 -5.15 11.90
C SER A 15 -11.90 -4.07 10.84
N ASP A 16 -10.77 -3.43 10.51
CA ASP A 16 -10.57 -2.64 9.29
C ASP A 16 -11.64 -1.53 9.13
N LEU A 17 -12.00 -0.87 10.24
CA LEU A 17 -13.00 0.19 10.25
C LEU A 17 -12.46 1.47 9.60
N HIS A 18 -11.15 1.70 9.70
CA HIS A 18 -10.43 2.74 8.97
C HIS A 18 -11.07 4.13 9.06
N PHE A 19 -11.12 4.68 10.28
CA PHE A 19 -11.43 6.10 10.48
C PHE A 19 -10.46 6.97 9.67
N LYS A 20 -11.04 7.77 8.77
CA LYS A 20 -10.36 8.69 7.84
C LYS A 20 -11.21 9.92 7.61
N HIS A 21 -10.60 10.97 7.08
CA HIS A 21 -11.29 12.23 6.78
C HIS A 21 -12.37 12.08 5.70
N HIS A 22 -12.01 11.48 4.57
CA HIS A 22 -12.93 11.23 3.46
C HIS A 22 -13.94 10.14 3.83
N ASP A 23 -15.25 10.39 3.65
CA ASP A 23 -16.34 9.49 4.08
C ASP A 23 -16.43 9.23 5.59
N LEU A 24 -15.91 10.15 6.41
CA LEU A 24 -15.99 9.99 7.86
C LEU A 24 -17.43 9.82 8.35
N ASP A 25 -18.40 10.46 7.72
CA ASP A 25 -19.82 10.34 8.02
C ASP A 25 -20.33 8.89 7.84
N ARG A 26 -19.94 8.21 6.75
CA ARG A 26 -20.28 6.78 6.53
C ARG A 26 -19.62 5.87 7.55
N VAL A 27 -18.36 6.14 7.90
CA VAL A 27 -17.65 5.41 8.96
C VAL A 27 -18.35 5.63 10.31
N ARG A 28 -18.78 6.86 10.63
CA ARG A 28 -19.53 7.17 11.85
C ARG A 28 -20.90 6.50 11.90
N GLN A 29 -21.62 6.46 10.78
CA GLN A 29 -22.90 5.75 10.69
C GLN A 29 -22.70 4.25 10.93
N THR A 30 -21.65 3.66 10.33
CA THR A 30 -21.29 2.26 10.56
C THR A 30 -20.89 2.02 12.02
N ALA A 31 -20.10 2.91 12.62
CA ALA A 31 -19.71 2.82 14.03
C ALA A 31 -20.93 2.89 14.97
N GLN A 32 -21.90 3.76 14.70
CA GLN A 32 -23.16 3.83 15.46
C GLN A 32 -24.00 2.56 15.31
N TRP A 33 -24.08 2.02 14.10
CA TRP A 33 -24.74 0.75 13.85
C TRP A 33 -24.08 -0.40 14.64
N ILE A 34 -22.74 -0.48 14.64
CA ILE A 34 -22.00 -1.48 15.43
C ILE A 34 -22.32 -1.39 16.93
N VAL A 35 -22.35 -0.17 17.49
CA VAL A 35 -22.73 0.06 18.90
C VAL A 35 -24.15 -0.45 19.16
N ALA A 36 -25.10 -0.13 18.27
CA ALA A 36 -26.48 -0.59 18.39
C ALA A 36 -26.61 -2.12 18.28
N GLU A 37 -25.83 -2.79 17.42
CA GLU A 37 -25.82 -4.25 17.35
C GLU A 37 -25.21 -4.89 18.60
N ALA A 38 -24.16 -4.29 19.17
CA ALA A 38 -23.56 -4.78 20.40
C ALA A 38 -24.57 -4.74 21.57
N GLU A 39 -25.32 -3.65 21.68
CA GLU A 39 -26.38 -3.50 22.69
C GLU A 39 -27.53 -4.47 22.45
N ARG A 40 -28.06 -4.54 21.22
CA ARG A 40 -29.19 -5.41 20.85
C ARG A 40 -28.91 -6.89 21.10
N ASN A 41 -27.67 -7.31 20.87
CA ASN A 41 -27.27 -8.71 21.04
C ASN A 41 -26.71 -9.02 22.43
N HIS A 42 -26.76 -8.06 23.37
CA HIS A 42 -26.25 -8.20 24.73
C HIS A 42 -24.82 -8.75 24.78
N VAL A 43 -23.95 -8.16 23.96
CA VAL A 43 -22.57 -8.59 23.79
C VAL A 43 -21.77 -8.39 25.08
N GLY A 44 -21.13 -9.45 25.56
CA GLY A 44 -20.28 -9.39 26.76
C GLY A 44 -18.86 -8.90 26.46
N ARG A 45 -18.39 -9.04 25.22
CA ARG A 45 -17.03 -8.68 24.80
C ARG A 45 -16.95 -8.28 23.33
N VAL A 46 -16.21 -7.22 23.04
CA VAL A 46 -15.85 -6.81 21.68
C VAL A 46 -14.38 -7.09 21.44
N VAL A 47 -14.04 -7.63 20.27
CA VAL A 47 -12.65 -7.79 19.80
C VAL A 47 -12.49 -7.10 18.44
N VAL A 48 -11.66 -6.07 18.41
CA VAL A 48 -11.27 -5.35 17.20
C VAL A 48 -9.94 -5.92 16.71
N CYS A 49 -9.94 -6.58 15.55
CA CYS A 49 -8.76 -7.17 14.93
C CYS A 49 -7.96 -6.17 14.09
N GLY A 50 -7.74 -4.96 14.61
CA GLY A 50 -6.87 -3.94 14.03
C GLY A 50 -7.51 -2.99 13.03
N ASP A 51 -6.70 -2.00 12.65
CA ASP A 51 -6.97 -0.98 11.65
C ASP A 51 -8.21 -0.13 11.96
N LEU A 52 -8.20 0.45 13.17
CA LEU A 52 -9.15 1.49 13.54
C LEU A 52 -8.87 2.79 12.77
N LEU A 53 -7.60 3.11 12.52
CA LEU A 53 -7.19 4.29 11.77
C LEU A 53 -6.76 3.91 10.35
N THR A 54 -6.83 4.85 9.40
CA THR A 54 -6.35 4.62 8.01
C THR A 54 -4.87 4.96 7.79
N SER A 55 -4.28 5.78 8.65
CA SER A 55 -2.93 6.32 8.45
C SER A 55 -2.11 6.25 9.73
N ARG A 56 -0.82 5.94 9.57
CA ARG A 56 0.14 5.79 10.65
C ARG A 56 0.56 7.11 11.30
N THR A 57 0.68 8.17 10.49
CA THR A 57 1.46 9.37 10.85
C THR A 57 0.63 10.65 10.96
N MET A 58 -0.29 10.89 10.03
CA MET A 58 -1.07 12.13 9.99
C MET A 58 -2.55 11.84 10.10
N GLN A 59 -3.11 12.18 11.26
CA GLN A 59 -4.51 12.01 11.59
C GLN A 59 -5.15 13.36 11.90
N PRO A 60 -6.11 13.84 11.08
CA PRO A 60 -6.86 15.03 11.42
C PRO A 60 -7.56 14.87 12.78
N THR A 61 -7.55 15.90 13.61
CA THR A 61 -8.07 15.82 14.99
C THR A 61 -9.53 15.38 15.05
N HIS A 62 -10.35 15.75 14.05
CA HIS A 62 -11.75 15.33 13.98
C HIS A 62 -11.93 13.82 13.71
N VAL A 63 -10.97 13.18 13.01
CA VAL A 63 -10.93 11.72 12.80
C VAL A 63 -10.58 11.00 14.10
N LEU A 64 -9.55 11.47 14.80
CA LEU A 64 -9.19 10.96 16.13
C LEU A 64 -10.36 11.09 17.11
N SER A 65 -11.04 12.24 17.11
CA SER A 65 -12.20 12.50 17.94
C SER A 65 -13.37 11.56 17.62
N ALA A 66 -13.60 11.22 16.35
CA ALA A 66 -14.61 10.25 15.96
C ALA A 66 -14.27 8.83 16.41
N CYS A 67 -13.01 8.40 16.24
CA CYS A 67 -12.52 7.11 16.70
C CYS A 67 -12.64 6.98 18.23
N TYR A 68 -12.20 8.01 18.98
CA TYR A 68 -12.33 8.03 20.44
C TYR A 68 -13.79 7.91 20.89
N ARG A 69 -14.71 8.67 20.27
CA ARG A 69 -16.14 8.58 20.60
C ARG A 69 -16.71 7.19 20.34
N PHE A 70 -16.31 6.54 19.26
CA PHE A 70 -16.73 5.16 18.99
C PHE A 70 -16.26 4.19 20.07
N VAL A 71 -14.98 4.24 20.44
CA VAL A 71 -14.43 3.41 21.51
C VAL A 71 -15.11 3.69 22.86
N SER A 72 -15.34 4.97 23.18
CA SER A 72 -16.05 5.38 24.40
C SER A 72 -17.48 4.82 24.44
N LEU A 73 -18.26 5.02 23.37
CA LEU A 73 -19.63 4.52 23.29
C LEU A 73 -19.69 3.00 23.40
N LEU A 74 -18.77 2.27 22.74
CA LEU A 74 -18.68 0.82 22.91
C LEU A 74 -18.36 0.42 24.36
N SER A 75 -17.45 1.12 25.02
CA SER A 75 -17.08 0.81 26.41
C SER A 75 -18.17 1.12 27.43
N ASP A 76 -19.12 2.00 27.10
CA ASP A 76 -20.26 2.32 27.96
C ASP A 76 -21.30 1.18 27.98
N ILE A 77 -21.41 0.41 26.90
CA ILE A 77 -22.42 -0.64 26.75
C ILE A 77 -21.85 -2.07 26.82
N VAL A 78 -20.57 -2.26 26.50
CA VAL A 78 -19.90 -3.57 26.49
C VAL A 78 -18.88 -3.63 27.63
N PRO A 79 -18.94 -4.66 28.51
CA PRO A 79 -18.03 -4.78 29.65
C PRO A 79 -16.54 -4.81 29.31
N ARG A 80 -16.16 -5.38 28.16
CA ARG A 80 -14.78 -5.60 27.74
C ARG A 80 -14.60 -5.33 26.26
N VAL A 81 -13.74 -4.37 25.92
CA VAL A 81 -13.33 -4.07 24.55
C VAL A 81 -11.84 -4.36 24.40
N HIS A 82 -11.48 -5.23 23.46
CA HIS A 82 -10.10 -5.56 23.14
C HIS A 82 -9.75 -5.04 21.75
N ILE A 83 -8.63 -4.36 21.63
CA ILE A 83 -8.12 -3.84 20.35
C ILE A 83 -6.77 -4.49 20.11
N VAL A 84 -6.70 -5.36 19.12
CA VAL A 84 -5.45 -5.93 18.61
C VAL A 84 -4.89 -4.96 17.58
N LEU A 85 -3.62 -4.57 17.66
CA LEU A 85 -3.05 -3.59 16.73
C LEU A 85 -2.99 -4.13 15.30
N GLY A 86 -3.52 -3.36 14.36
CA GLY A 86 -3.36 -3.57 12.92
C GLY A 86 -2.16 -2.83 12.34
N ASN A 87 -1.91 -3.00 11.04
CA ASN A 87 -0.75 -2.36 10.42
C ASN A 87 -0.93 -0.85 10.29
N HIS A 88 -2.14 -0.31 10.12
CA HIS A 88 -2.39 1.13 10.01
C HIS A 88 -2.43 1.85 11.37
N ASP A 89 -2.54 1.10 12.47
CA ASP A 89 -2.53 1.66 13.82
C ASP A 89 -1.10 1.93 14.36
N LEU A 90 -0.07 1.35 13.74
CA LEU A 90 1.34 1.57 14.12
C LEU A 90 1.83 2.93 13.64
N ALA A 91 2.67 3.62 14.43
CA ALA A 91 3.25 4.91 14.01
C ALA A 91 4.40 4.72 13.01
N TYR A 92 5.24 3.70 13.21
CA TYR A 92 6.40 3.42 12.36
C TYR A 92 6.43 1.95 11.91
N ARG A 93 7.04 1.71 10.75
CA ARG A 93 7.21 0.35 10.23
C ARG A 93 8.22 -0.40 11.10
N ARG A 94 7.88 -1.62 11.54
CA ARG A 94 8.70 -2.47 12.43
C ARG A 94 8.99 -1.89 13.82
N ASP A 95 8.26 -0.84 14.22
CA ASP A 95 8.14 -0.44 15.63
C ASP A 95 6.73 -0.79 16.10
N TYR A 96 6.64 -1.85 16.92
CA TYR A 96 5.37 -2.36 17.44
C TYR A 96 5.01 -1.77 18.80
N GLN A 97 5.82 -0.86 19.34
CA GLN A 97 5.57 -0.21 20.63
C GLN A 97 4.94 1.17 20.46
N THR A 98 5.25 1.87 19.36
CA THR A 98 4.68 3.18 19.07
C THR A 98 3.45 3.08 18.18
N THR A 99 2.28 3.46 18.69
CA THR A 99 0.99 3.40 17.97
C THR A 99 0.33 4.77 17.89
N ALA A 100 -0.30 5.05 16.75
CA ALA A 100 -1.13 6.25 16.56
C ALA A 100 -2.32 6.31 17.53
N LEU A 101 -2.74 5.15 18.07
CA LEU A 101 -3.83 5.07 19.05
C LEU A 101 -3.41 5.55 20.45
N ASP A 102 -2.11 5.72 20.74
CA ASP A 102 -1.67 6.31 22.02
C ASP A 102 -2.18 7.76 22.17
N ALA A 103 -2.43 8.47 21.06
CA ALA A 103 -3.04 9.80 21.07
C ALA A 103 -4.46 9.82 21.68
N LEU A 104 -5.15 8.67 21.68
CA LEU A 104 -6.47 8.51 22.29
C LEU A 104 -6.40 8.13 23.77
N ASN A 105 -5.18 7.90 24.30
CA ASN A 105 -4.91 7.58 25.70
C ASN A 105 -5.72 6.37 26.22
N ILE A 106 -5.93 5.38 25.35
CA ILE A 106 -6.77 4.18 25.62
C ILE A 106 -6.30 3.42 26.86
N LYS A 107 -5.00 3.46 27.18
CA LYS A 107 -4.45 2.80 28.38
C LYS A 107 -5.12 3.27 29.68
N ARG A 108 -5.66 4.49 29.73
CA ARG A 108 -6.42 4.98 30.90
C ARG A 108 -7.84 4.44 31.01
N LEU A 109 -8.36 3.84 29.93
CA LEU A 109 -9.66 3.16 29.92
C LEU A 109 -9.55 1.70 30.38
N ALA A 110 -8.35 1.23 30.75
CA ALA A 110 -8.18 -0.06 31.37
C ALA A 110 -8.91 -0.13 32.73
N PRO A 111 -9.52 -1.27 33.10
CA PRO A 111 -9.46 -2.55 32.39
C PRO A 111 -10.61 -2.77 31.38
N TYR A 112 -11.45 -1.76 31.14
CA TYR A 112 -12.64 -1.85 30.27
C TYR A 112 -12.27 -1.89 28.78
N VAL A 113 -11.28 -1.07 28.39
CA VAL A 113 -10.68 -1.11 27.05
C VAL A 113 -9.21 -1.53 27.18
N SER A 114 -8.80 -2.54 26.42
CA SER A 114 -7.43 -3.06 26.41
C SER A 114 -6.84 -2.99 25.01
N LEU A 115 -5.65 -2.42 24.91
CA LEU A 115 -4.87 -2.35 23.66
C LEU A 115 -3.76 -3.41 23.69
N HIS A 116 -3.69 -4.24 22.66
CA HIS A 116 -2.79 -5.39 22.57
C HIS A 116 -1.79 -5.22 21.43
N SER A 117 -0.53 -4.98 21.78
CA SER A 117 0.59 -4.80 20.84
C SER A 117 1.59 -5.97 20.80
N VAL A 118 1.52 -6.85 21.81
CA VAL A 118 2.38 -8.03 21.96
C VAL A 118 1.58 -9.31 21.82
N VAL A 119 2.26 -10.39 21.43
CA VAL A 119 1.70 -11.74 21.47
C VAL A 119 1.35 -12.08 22.91
N ALA A 120 0.12 -12.55 23.15
CA ALA A 120 -0.37 -12.80 24.50
C ALA A 120 -1.37 -13.96 24.55
N HIS A 121 -1.32 -14.72 25.64
CA HIS A 121 -2.27 -15.79 25.96
C HIS A 121 -3.24 -15.30 27.02
N HIS A 122 -4.52 -15.59 26.83
CA HIS A 122 -5.59 -15.24 27.75
C HIS A 122 -6.59 -16.38 27.91
N GLU A 123 -7.37 -16.31 28.98
CA GLU A 123 -8.58 -17.08 29.15
C GLU A 123 -9.73 -16.10 29.36
N TRP A 124 -10.68 -16.08 28.42
CA TRP A 124 -11.85 -15.20 28.44
C TRP A 124 -13.10 -16.06 28.41
N ASP A 125 -13.97 -15.91 29.42
CA ASP A 125 -15.27 -16.58 29.45
C ASP A 125 -15.14 -18.11 29.27
N GLY A 126 -14.10 -18.72 29.88
CA GLY A 126 -13.77 -20.15 29.76
C GLY A 126 -13.10 -20.58 28.44
N ARG A 127 -12.87 -19.64 27.51
CA ARG A 127 -12.21 -19.88 26.23
C ARG A 127 -10.74 -19.46 26.28
N ARG A 128 -9.84 -20.36 25.84
CA ARG A 128 -8.44 -20.02 25.57
C ARG A 128 -8.34 -19.12 24.34
N VAL A 129 -7.59 -18.04 24.51
CA VAL A 129 -7.41 -17.01 23.48
C VAL A 129 -5.93 -16.74 23.27
N LEU A 130 -5.54 -16.67 21.99
CA LEU A 130 -4.22 -16.22 21.56
C LEU A 130 -4.36 -14.91 20.79
N LEU A 131 -3.66 -13.87 21.22
CA LEU A 131 -3.65 -12.58 20.53
C LEU A 131 -2.37 -12.46 19.70
N LEU A 132 -2.54 -12.13 18.42
CA LEU A 132 -1.47 -12.03 17.43
C LEU A 132 -1.54 -10.67 16.71
N PRO A 133 -1.08 -9.58 17.36
CA PRO A 133 -1.04 -8.25 16.74
C PRO A 133 -0.19 -8.23 15.47
N PHE A 134 -0.45 -7.27 14.57
CA PHE A 134 0.24 -7.19 13.29
C PHE A 134 1.77 -7.21 13.46
N ARG A 135 2.41 -7.95 12.55
CA ARG A 135 3.85 -7.93 12.33
C ARG A 135 4.13 -7.83 10.84
N GLU A 136 5.14 -7.04 10.50
CA GLU A 136 5.62 -6.94 9.13
C GLU A 136 6.13 -8.30 8.63
N GLU A 137 6.89 -8.99 9.49
CA GLU A 137 7.31 -10.38 9.30
C GLU A 137 6.53 -11.26 10.27
N GLN A 138 5.81 -12.27 9.78
CA GLN A 138 4.85 -13.04 10.58
C GLN A 138 5.46 -14.25 11.30
N ASP A 139 6.79 -14.40 11.29
CA ASP A 139 7.49 -15.56 11.86
C ASP A 139 7.22 -15.74 13.36
N GLU A 140 7.34 -14.66 14.15
CA GLU A 140 7.02 -14.64 15.59
C GLU A 140 5.59 -15.13 15.86
N LEU A 141 4.64 -14.77 14.99
CA LEU A 141 3.24 -15.16 15.16
C LEU A 141 3.03 -16.65 14.88
N MET A 142 3.73 -17.19 13.87
CA MET A 142 3.71 -18.62 13.57
C MET A 142 4.38 -19.45 14.67
N GLU A 143 5.49 -18.95 15.23
CA GLU A 143 6.19 -19.58 16.36
C GLU A 143 5.30 -19.64 17.60
N ALA A 144 4.54 -18.58 17.89
CA ALA A 144 3.60 -18.56 19.01
C ALA A 144 2.49 -19.62 18.87
N VAL A 145 2.00 -19.85 17.66
CA VAL A 145 1.02 -20.92 17.38
C VAL A 145 1.67 -22.30 17.50
N ALA A 146 2.88 -22.47 16.97
CA ALA A 146 3.63 -23.72 17.01
C ALA A 146 4.07 -24.13 18.42
N ALA A 147 4.23 -23.16 19.32
CA ALA A 147 4.58 -23.40 20.72
C ALA A 147 3.44 -24.02 21.55
N LEU A 148 2.19 -23.97 21.06
CA LEU A 148 1.05 -24.58 21.73
C LEU A 148 1.07 -26.11 21.58
N GLY A 149 0.79 -26.82 22.67
CA GLY A 149 0.56 -28.27 22.60
C GLY A 149 -0.71 -28.59 21.78
N PRO A 150 -0.81 -29.76 21.12
CA PRO A 150 -1.94 -30.08 20.23
C PRO A 150 -3.33 -29.97 20.89
N ASP A 151 -3.47 -30.44 22.12
CA ASP A 151 -4.73 -30.38 22.89
C ASP A 151 -5.08 -28.95 23.32
N GLU A 152 -4.07 -28.11 23.51
CA GLU A 152 -4.26 -26.70 23.85
C GLU A 152 -4.63 -25.89 22.59
N ALA A 153 -3.88 -26.08 21.50
CA ALA A 153 -4.12 -25.42 20.23
C ALA A 153 -5.54 -25.67 19.73
N SER A 154 -6.01 -26.92 19.74
CA SER A 154 -7.36 -27.30 19.29
C SER A 154 -8.51 -26.68 20.09
N LYS A 155 -8.23 -26.11 21.26
CA LYS A 155 -9.19 -25.38 22.11
C LYS A 155 -9.01 -23.86 22.06
N THR A 156 -7.95 -23.37 21.42
CA THR A 156 -7.55 -21.96 21.42
C THR A 156 -8.11 -21.24 20.20
N VAL A 157 -8.75 -20.10 20.45
CA VAL A 157 -9.20 -19.17 19.40
C VAL A 157 -8.17 -18.06 19.27
N ALA A 158 -7.70 -17.80 18.06
CA ALA A 158 -6.77 -16.70 17.80
C ALA A 158 -7.48 -15.45 17.26
N PHE A 159 -7.09 -14.28 17.75
CA PHE A 159 -7.45 -12.99 17.17
C PHE A 159 -6.20 -12.29 16.68
N ALA A 160 -6.19 -11.90 15.40
CA ALA A 160 -4.97 -11.53 14.73
C ALA A 160 -5.17 -10.44 13.67
N HIS A 161 -4.08 -9.91 13.13
CA HIS A 161 -4.12 -9.06 11.93
C HIS A 161 -3.04 -9.55 10.95
N LEU A 162 -3.43 -10.45 10.04
CA LEU A 162 -2.53 -11.32 9.28
C LEU A 162 -2.63 -11.12 7.77
N ALA A 163 -1.52 -11.32 7.07
CA ALA A 163 -1.47 -11.42 5.62
C ALA A 163 -1.27 -12.89 5.21
N ILE A 164 -2.36 -13.62 5.01
CA ILE A 164 -2.35 -15.04 4.65
C ILE A 164 -2.33 -15.22 3.14
N ASN A 165 -1.44 -16.10 2.67
CA ASN A 165 -1.33 -16.47 1.27
C ASN A 165 -2.67 -17.00 0.73
N LYS A 166 -3.01 -16.58 -0.49
CA LYS A 166 -4.27 -16.86 -1.20
C LYS A 166 -5.53 -16.20 -0.61
N ALA A 167 -5.44 -15.41 0.46
CA ALA A 167 -6.59 -14.64 0.93
C ALA A 167 -7.04 -13.63 -0.13
N ILE A 168 -8.35 -13.46 -0.31
CA ILE A 168 -8.94 -12.52 -1.26
C ILE A 168 -8.66 -11.09 -0.80
N THR A 169 -8.01 -10.29 -1.64
CA THR A 169 -7.79 -8.85 -1.41
C THR A 169 -8.86 -8.01 -2.10
N GLN A 170 -9.42 -8.53 -3.20
CA GLN A 170 -10.51 -7.93 -3.94
C GLN A 170 -11.42 -9.04 -4.46
N ARG A 171 -12.67 -9.05 -3.99
CA ARG A 171 -13.63 -10.10 -4.33
C ARG A 171 -14.10 -10.04 -5.78
N HIS A 172 -14.34 -8.84 -6.29
CA HIS A 172 -14.92 -8.63 -7.61
C HIS A 172 -14.01 -7.74 -8.45
N VAL A 173 -13.53 -8.25 -9.58
CA VAL A 173 -12.76 -7.46 -10.54
C VAL A 173 -13.69 -6.96 -11.63
N VAL A 174 -13.72 -5.65 -11.82
CA VAL A 174 -14.46 -5.01 -12.91
C VAL A 174 -13.48 -4.63 -14.02
N GLY A 175 -13.58 -5.33 -15.15
CA GLY A 175 -12.81 -5.03 -16.34
C GLY A 175 -13.29 -3.74 -17.01
N ALA A 176 -12.39 -2.76 -17.19
CA ALA A 176 -12.66 -1.58 -17.99
C ALA A 176 -12.47 -1.94 -19.48
N GLY A 177 -13.56 -2.10 -20.23
CA GLY A 177 -13.49 -2.25 -21.69
C GLY A 177 -14.51 -3.17 -22.37
N VAL A 178 -15.50 -3.71 -21.67
CA VAL A 178 -16.54 -4.55 -22.29
C VAL A 178 -17.90 -3.91 -22.03
N ASP A 179 -18.75 -3.88 -23.06
CA ASP A 179 -20.16 -3.41 -23.02
C ASP A 179 -21.04 -4.19 -21.99
N ASN A 180 -20.45 -5.15 -21.29
CA ASN A 180 -20.95 -5.80 -20.09
C ASN A 180 -19.80 -5.97 -19.09
N PRO A 181 -19.79 -5.26 -17.94
CA PRO A 181 -18.84 -5.54 -16.87
C PRO A 181 -19.14 -6.92 -16.30
N ARG A 182 -18.51 -7.97 -16.84
CA ARG A 182 -18.54 -9.28 -16.21
C ARG A 182 -17.73 -9.19 -14.92
N THR A 183 -18.34 -9.58 -13.80
CA THR A 183 -17.64 -9.88 -12.56
C THR A 183 -16.65 -11.01 -12.85
N ALA A 184 -15.38 -10.68 -13.07
CA ALA A 184 -14.31 -11.65 -13.26
C ALA A 184 -13.61 -11.94 -11.93
N ASN A 185 -12.94 -13.09 -11.89
CA ASN A 185 -12.18 -13.72 -10.79
C ASN A 185 -11.68 -12.76 -9.68
N SER A 186 -11.77 -13.20 -8.42
CA SER A 186 -11.19 -12.50 -7.27
C SER A 186 -9.66 -12.37 -7.37
N ILE A 187 -9.11 -11.27 -6.86
CA ILE A 187 -7.67 -11.10 -6.66
C ILE A 187 -7.31 -11.65 -5.28
N THR A 188 -6.24 -12.44 -5.24
CA THR A 188 -5.75 -13.04 -4.00
C THR A 188 -4.33 -12.58 -3.68
N HIS A 189 -4.04 -12.44 -2.40
CA HIS A 189 -2.71 -12.16 -1.87
C HIS A 189 -1.73 -13.28 -2.19
N ARG A 190 -0.49 -12.92 -2.55
CA ARG A 190 0.63 -13.86 -2.70
C ARG A 190 1.64 -13.57 -1.60
N GLY A 191 1.71 -14.46 -0.62
CA GLY A 191 2.56 -14.32 0.56
C GLY A 191 3.23 -15.63 0.96
N LEU A 192 4.19 -15.56 1.88
CA LEU A 192 4.91 -16.73 2.39
C LEU A 192 4.13 -17.49 3.47
N THR A 193 3.29 -16.79 4.24
CA THR A 193 2.50 -17.37 5.33
C THR A 193 1.30 -18.12 4.78
N GLY A 194 1.37 -19.45 4.79
CA GLY A 194 0.26 -20.31 4.38
C GLY A 194 -0.78 -20.53 5.49
N PRO A 195 -2.05 -20.84 5.14
CA PRO A 195 -3.12 -21.08 6.12
C PRO A 195 -2.86 -22.30 7.01
N ASN A 196 -2.11 -23.30 6.54
CA ASN A 196 -1.79 -24.52 7.29
C ASN A 196 -1.00 -24.24 8.59
N ARG A 197 -0.33 -23.09 8.69
CA ARG A 197 0.40 -22.66 9.90
C ARG A 197 -0.51 -22.42 11.11
N PHE A 198 -1.80 -22.23 10.87
CA PHE A 198 -2.82 -21.99 11.91
C PHE A 198 -3.81 -23.16 12.05
N ALA A 199 -3.59 -24.27 11.34
CA ALA A 199 -4.52 -25.39 11.26
C ALA A 199 -4.73 -26.13 12.60
N SER A 200 -3.78 -26.04 13.53
CA SER A 200 -3.88 -26.65 14.86
C SER A 200 -4.86 -25.94 15.79
N LEU A 201 -5.19 -24.67 15.50
CA LEU A 201 -6.05 -23.85 16.34
C LEU A 201 -7.52 -24.27 16.24
N ALA A 202 -8.34 -23.88 17.23
CA ALA A 202 -9.78 -24.06 17.14
C ALA A 202 -10.35 -23.24 15.98
N ARG A 203 -10.08 -21.93 16.00
CA ARG A 203 -10.48 -20.94 14.98
C ARG A 203 -9.49 -19.77 15.01
N THR A 204 -9.28 -19.12 13.87
CA THR A 204 -8.55 -17.85 13.79
C THR A 204 -9.45 -16.79 13.17
N PHE A 205 -9.64 -15.65 13.84
CA PHE A 205 -10.34 -14.49 13.31
C PHE A 205 -9.35 -13.35 13.08
N THR A 206 -9.36 -12.73 11.90
CA THR A 206 -8.33 -11.76 11.55
C THR A 206 -8.80 -10.57 10.72
N GLY A 207 -8.07 -9.45 10.82
CA GLY A 207 -8.19 -8.27 9.96
C GLY A 207 -7.26 -8.29 8.76
N HIS A 208 -6.95 -7.11 8.21
CA HIS A 208 -5.96 -6.79 7.15
C HIS A 208 -6.54 -6.77 5.73
N PHE A 209 -7.34 -7.77 5.37
CA PHE A 209 -8.04 -7.80 4.08
C PHE A 209 -9.53 -7.54 4.26
N HIS A 210 -10.08 -6.66 3.42
CA HIS A 210 -11.38 -6.05 3.67
C HIS A 210 -12.59 -6.92 3.30
N SER A 211 -12.40 -7.97 2.49
CA SER A 211 -13.48 -8.89 2.12
C SER A 211 -13.67 -9.96 3.20
N HIS A 212 -14.87 -10.05 3.78
CA HIS A 212 -15.22 -11.11 4.75
C HIS A 212 -15.11 -12.49 4.11
N GLN A 213 -14.22 -13.37 4.57
CA GLN A 213 -13.97 -14.67 3.93
C GLN A 213 -13.47 -15.68 4.96
N THR A 214 -13.72 -16.96 4.70
CA THR A 214 -13.18 -18.06 5.52
C THR A 214 -12.33 -18.99 4.67
N ILE A 215 -11.09 -19.16 5.09
CA ILE A 215 -10.15 -20.15 4.53
C ILE A 215 -10.24 -21.38 5.42
N THR A 216 -10.81 -22.47 4.90
CA THR A 216 -10.89 -23.75 5.59
C THR A 216 -9.65 -24.59 5.30
N GLN A 217 -9.34 -25.51 6.20
CA GLN A 217 -8.30 -26.51 5.97
C GLN A 217 -8.82 -27.54 4.94
N GLU A 218 -7.93 -28.09 4.11
CA GLU A 218 -8.30 -29.16 3.18
C GLU A 218 -8.64 -30.42 4.00
N GLN A 219 -9.92 -30.83 3.99
CA GLN A 219 -10.34 -32.11 4.58
C GLN A 219 -11.13 -32.98 3.60
N SER A 220 -10.88 -34.27 3.71
CA SER A 220 -11.39 -35.38 2.90
C SER A 220 -12.89 -35.63 3.08
N SER A 221 -13.62 -35.58 1.96
CA SER A 221 -14.84 -36.37 1.68
C SER A 221 -15.95 -36.39 2.76
N SER A 222 -16.37 -35.23 3.28
CA SER A 222 -17.65 -35.12 4.01
C SER A 222 -18.43 -33.87 3.60
N ASN A 223 -19.76 -33.95 3.58
CA ASN A 223 -20.65 -32.86 3.16
C ASN A 223 -20.83 -31.76 4.24
N LYS A 224 -20.13 -31.85 5.39
CA LYS A 224 -20.19 -30.85 6.46
C LYS A 224 -18.89 -30.04 6.45
N VAL A 225 -19.01 -28.71 6.36
CA VAL A 225 -17.85 -27.81 6.42
C VAL A 225 -17.31 -27.83 7.85
N ASP A 226 -16.17 -28.48 8.04
CA ASP A 226 -15.41 -28.40 9.29
C ASP A 226 -14.69 -27.05 9.35
N LEU A 227 -14.95 -26.28 10.42
CA LEU A 227 -14.35 -24.99 10.65
C LEU A 227 -13.12 -25.08 11.57
N GLN A 228 -12.77 -26.26 12.08
CA GLN A 228 -11.56 -26.42 12.88
C GLN A 228 -10.31 -25.97 12.10
N GLY A 229 -9.47 -25.17 12.76
CA GLY A 229 -8.26 -24.61 12.15
C GLY A 229 -8.51 -23.57 11.05
N SER A 230 -9.76 -23.18 10.80
CA SER A 230 -10.08 -22.19 9.76
C SER A 230 -9.60 -20.78 10.13
N ILE A 231 -9.32 -19.98 9.11
CA ILE A 231 -8.98 -18.56 9.23
C ILE A 231 -10.10 -17.74 8.60
N THR A 232 -10.83 -17.00 9.43
CA THR A 232 -11.89 -16.09 9.00
C THR A 232 -11.37 -14.65 9.03
N TYR A 233 -11.25 -14.03 7.86
CA TYR A 233 -11.11 -12.57 7.80
C TYR A 233 -12.46 -11.95 8.11
N LEU A 234 -12.48 -11.07 9.10
CA LEU A 234 -13.68 -10.33 9.48
C LEU A 234 -14.10 -9.39 8.35
N GLY A 235 -13.12 -8.78 7.67
CA GLY A 235 -13.34 -7.77 6.64
C GLY A 235 -13.71 -6.41 7.24
N SER A 236 -13.77 -5.40 6.39
CA SER A 236 -14.25 -4.09 6.80
C SER A 236 -15.78 -4.09 6.86
N PRO A 237 -16.41 -3.41 7.84
CA PRO A 237 -17.86 -3.42 8.01
C PRO A 237 -18.61 -2.55 6.99
N LEU A 238 -17.89 -1.90 6.08
CA LEU A 238 -18.41 -1.10 4.98
C LEU A 238 -17.45 -1.12 3.79
N GLN A 239 -17.94 -0.78 2.60
CA GLN A 239 -17.06 -0.55 1.44
C GLN A 239 -16.25 0.73 1.66
N LEU A 240 -14.93 0.61 1.55
CA LEU A 240 -13.97 1.68 1.83
C LEU A 240 -13.40 2.31 0.57
N ASN A 241 -13.35 1.57 -0.55
CA ASN A 241 -12.83 2.05 -1.82
C ASN A 241 -13.41 1.27 -3.02
N TRP A 242 -13.01 1.64 -4.25
CA TRP A 242 -13.48 1.02 -5.49
C TRP A 242 -13.15 -0.48 -5.66
N ALA A 243 -12.17 -1.02 -4.94
CA ALA A 243 -11.88 -2.46 -4.96
C ALA A 243 -12.98 -3.27 -4.22
N ASP A 244 -13.76 -2.61 -3.35
CA ASP A 244 -14.88 -3.21 -2.63
C ASP A 244 -16.19 -3.19 -3.44
N LEU A 245 -16.16 -2.67 -4.67
CA LEU A 245 -17.33 -2.61 -5.55
C LEU A 245 -17.94 -4.00 -5.75
N TYR A 246 -19.27 -4.10 -5.62
CA TYR A 246 -20.07 -5.33 -5.59
C TYR A 246 -19.85 -6.26 -4.39
N ASP A 247 -18.92 -5.94 -3.49
CA ASP A 247 -18.75 -6.69 -2.25
C ASP A 247 -19.66 -6.11 -1.17
N GLU A 248 -20.90 -6.58 -1.15
CA GLU A 248 -21.99 -6.03 -0.33
C GLU A 248 -22.14 -6.73 1.02
N GLN A 249 -21.59 -7.95 1.16
CA GLN A 249 -21.67 -8.76 2.39
C GLN A 249 -20.59 -8.32 3.38
N ARG A 250 -20.80 -7.15 3.99
CA ARG A 250 -19.87 -6.49 4.91
C ARG A 250 -20.56 -6.14 6.21
N GLY A 251 -19.86 -6.30 7.33
CA GLY A 251 -20.40 -5.96 8.64
C GLY A 251 -19.52 -6.49 9.76
N VAL A 252 -20.13 -7.02 10.81
CA VAL A 252 -19.44 -7.51 12.01
C VAL A 252 -19.88 -8.93 12.34
N VAL A 253 -19.05 -9.68 13.05
CA VAL A 253 -19.33 -11.09 13.34
C VAL A 253 -19.78 -11.24 14.78
N LEU A 254 -20.94 -11.87 15.00
CA LEU A 254 -21.29 -12.42 16.31
C LEU A 254 -20.62 -13.78 16.46
N PHE A 255 -19.99 -14.01 17.60
CA PHE A 255 -19.25 -15.22 17.90
C PHE A 255 -19.67 -15.77 19.26
N ASP A 256 -19.95 -17.07 19.28
CA ASP A 256 -20.18 -17.83 20.51
C ASP A 256 -18.87 -18.54 20.91
N PRO A 257 -18.23 -18.13 22.01
CA PRO A 257 -16.97 -18.71 22.46
C PRO A 257 -17.12 -20.13 23.02
N GLU A 258 -18.32 -20.59 23.36
CA GLU A 258 -18.54 -21.96 23.84
C GLU A 258 -18.67 -22.92 22.65
N THR A 259 -19.54 -22.59 21.68
CA THR A 259 -19.85 -23.46 20.52
C THR A 259 -18.91 -23.27 19.33
N LEU A 260 -18.17 -22.16 19.28
CA LEU A 260 -17.36 -21.69 18.14
C LEU A 260 -18.17 -21.32 16.89
N GLU A 261 -19.50 -21.26 17.00
CA GLU A 261 -20.37 -20.78 15.93
C GLU A 261 -20.22 -19.27 15.76
N HIS A 262 -20.37 -18.82 14.52
CA HIS A 262 -20.28 -17.40 14.20
C HIS A 262 -21.21 -17.03 13.05
N GLU A 263 -21.74 -15.81 13.10
CA GLU A 263 -22.66 -15.24 12.12
C GLU A 263 -22.20 -13.85 11.71
N LEU A 264 -22.21 -13.54 10.42
CA LEU A 264 -21.99 -12.19 9.91
C LEU A 264 -23.30 -11.39 10.00
N LEU A 265 -23.31 -10.37 10.85
CA LEU A 265 -24.32 -9.31 10.82
C LEU A 265 -23.96 -8.34 9.71
N VAL A 266 -24.77 -8.29 8.65
CA VAL A 266 -24.53 -7.40 7.51
C VAL A 266 -24.93 -5.97 7.86
N ASN A 267 -24.04 -5.03 7.62
CA ASN A 267 -24.29 -3.60 7.81
C ASN A 267 -25.27 -3.11 6.73
N PRO A 268 -26.46 -2.60 7.08
CA PRO A 268 -27.41 -2.07 6.11
C PRO A 268 -26.88 -0.83 5.36
N HIS A 269 -25.83 -0.20 5.88
CA HIS A 269 -25.16 0.96 5.29
C HIS A 269 -23.81 0.60 4.62
N ALA A 270 -23.52 -0.70 4.42
CA ALA A 270 -22.25 -1.16 3.87
C ALA A 270 -21.93 -0.57 2.50
N VAL A 271 -22.94 -0.50 1.62
CA VAL A 271 -22.78 -0.14 0.21
C VAL A 271 -22.58 1.36 0.05
N GLY A 272 -21.42 1.75 -0.46
CA GLY A 272 -21.10 3.13 -0.80
C GLY A 272 -20.60 3.32 -2.22
N TYR A 273 -20.24 2.25 -2.92
CA TYR A 273 -19.73 2.28 -4.28
C TYR A 273 -20.66 1.45 -5.17
N ILE A 274 -21.17 2.07 -6.24
CA ILE A 274 -22.12 1.46 -7.15
C ILE A 274 -21.73 1.70 -8.60
N THR A 275 -22.41 1.01 -9.51
CA THR A 275 -22.32 1.26 -10.96
C THR A 275 -23.63 1.80 -11.47
N VAL A 276 -23.57 2.67 -12.48
CA VAL A 276 -24.76 3.19 -13.16
C VAL A 276 -24.51 3.21 -14.66
N ASP A 277 -25.49 2.74 -15.44
CA ASP A 277 -25.39 2.74 -16.89
C ASP A 277 -25.46 4.16 -17.48
N LEU A 278 -24.53 4.46 -18.38
CA LEU A 278 -24.41 5.78 -18.99
C LEU A 278 -25.70 6.23 -19.70
N GLN A 279 -26.40 5.32 -20.40
CA GLN A 279 -27.62 5.69 -21.11
C GLN A 279 -28.73 6.07 -20.14
N GLN A 280 -28.85 5.36 -19.01
CA GLN A 280 -29.82 5.70 -17.97
C GLN A 280 -29.60 7.11 -17.41
N VAL A 281 -28.34 7.50 -17.17
CA VAL A 281 -28.01 8.86 -16.72
C VAL A 281 -28.37 9.89 -17.78
N LEU A 282 -28.01 9.63 -19.04
CA LEU A 282 -28.25 10.57 -20.12
C LEU A 282 -29.74 10.73 -20.45
N SER A 283 -30.54 9.67 -20.34
CA SER A 283 -31.99 9.68 -20.54
C SER A 283 -32.79 10.21 -19.33
N GLY A 284 -32.14 10.44 -18.18
CA GLY A 284 -32.81 10.91 -16.96
C GLY A 284 -33.63 9.81 -16.27
N GLN A 285 -33.26 8.55 -16.44
CA GLN A 285 -33.95 7.38 -15.87
C GLN A 285 -33.28 6.85 -14.59
N VAL A 286 -32.36 7.61 -14.01
CA VAL A 286 -31.68 7.23 -12.76
C VAL A 286 -32.59 7.54 -11.58
N ASP A 287 -32.79 6.56 -10.72
CA ASP A 287 -33.45 6.77 -9.44
C ASP A 287 -32.53 7.52 -8.49
N GLU A 288 -32.93 8.73 -8.10
CA GLU A 288 -32.20 9.60 -7.17
C GLU A 288 -31.92 8.87 -5.85
N GLY A 289 -32.92 8.18 -5.28
CA GLY A 289 -32.79 7.50 -3.98
C GLY A 289 -31.75 6.38 -3.94
N VAL A 290 -31.37 5.84 -5.11
CA VAL A 290 -30.35 4.79 -5.23
C VAL A 290 -28.94 5.39 -5.31
N VAL A 291 -28.79 6.57 -5.90
CA VAL A 291 -27.48 7.15 -6.22
C VAL A 291 -27.04 8.24 -5.23
N THR A 292 -27.98 8.88 -4.54
CA THR A 292 -27.69 9.89 -3.51
C THR A 292 -26.73 9.32 -2.45
N ASP A 293 -25.75 10.13 -2.05
CA ASP A 293 -24.68 9.77 -1.10
C ASP A 293 -23.75 8.62 -1.50
N LYS A 294 -23.87 8.08 -2.73
CA LYS A 294 -23.00 7.01 -3.24
C LYS A 294 -21.85 7.56 -4.07
N HIS A 295 -20.80 6.75 -4.20
CA HIS A 295 -19.79 6.89 -5.23
C HIS A 295 -20.21 6.08 -6.46
N VAL A 296 -20.31 6.73 -7.61
CA VAL A 296 -20.81 6.11 -8.85
C VAL A 296 -19.69 5.86 -9.84
N MET A 297 -19.60 4.63 -10.34
CA MET A 297 -18.84 4.30 -11.54
C MET A 297 -19.77 4.20 -12.75
N LEU A 298 -19.57 5.07 -13.74
CA LEU A 298 -20.28 4.99 -15.00
C LEU A 298 -19.83 3.77 -15.81
N ILE A 299 -20.79 3.00 -16.32
CA ILE A 299 -20.56 1.86 -17.22
C ILE A 299 -21.18 2.14 -18.61
N GLY A 300 -20.62 1.52 -19.65
CA GLY A 300 -21.01 1.71 -21.04
C GLY A 300 -20.02 2.51 -21.88
N LYS A 301 -20.41 2.84 -23.12
CA LYS A 301 -19.53 3.51 -24.09
C LYS A 301 -19.36 5.00 -23.80
N LEU A 302 -18.34 5.31 -23.01
CA LEU A 302 -17.98 6.67 -22.61
C LEU A 302 -17.22 7.42 -23.71
N THR A 303 -17.58 8.70 -23.87
CA THR A 303 -16.77 9.73 -24.55
C THR A 303 -16.59 10.89 -23.56
N HIS A 304 -15.62 11.79 -23.78
CA HIS A 304 -15.38 12.90 -22.84
C HIS A 304 -16.65 13.73 -22.60
N LEU A 305 -17.34 14.10 -23.68
CA LEU A 305 -18.59 14.86 -23.59
C LEU A 305 -19.67 14.10 -22.82
N LYS A 306 -19.87 12.80 -23.11
CA LYS A 306 -20.87 11.98 -22.42
C LYS A 306 -20.54 11.78 -20.94
N TYR A 307 -19.27 11.59 -20.62
CA TYR A 307 -18.80 11.44 -19.25
C TYR A 307 -19.04 12.71 -18.45
N VAL A 308 -18.60 13.88 -18.94
CA VAL A 308 -18.80 15.17 -18.24
C VAL A 308 -20.29 15.44 -18.05
N THR A 309 -21.09 15.27 -19.09
CA THR A 309 -22.55 15.47 -19.01
C THR A 309 -23.19 14.55 -17.98
N ALA A 310 -22.86 13.25 -18.00
CA ALA A 310 -23.40 12.28 -17.05
C ALA A 310 -22.91 12.54 -15.63
N ARG A 311 -21.64 12.91 -15.46
CA ARG A 311 -21.06 13.29 -14.16
C ARG A 311 -21.81 14.47 -13.56
N ASP A 312 -22.00 15.54 -14.32
CA ASP A 312 -22.62 16.76 -13.81
C ASP A 312 -24.10 16.51 -13.46
N LYS A 313 -24.81 15.68 -14.25
CA LYS A 313 -26.14 15.18 -13.90
C LYS A 313 -26.14 14.39 -12.58
N LEU A 314 -25.23 13.43 -12.42
CA LEU A 314 -25.14 12.63 -11.19
C LEU A 314 -24.84 13.50 -9.97
N LEU A 315 -23.92 14.47 -10.09
CA LEU A 315 -23.61 15.40 -9.01
C LEU A 315 -24.83 16.26 -8.63
N SER A 316 -25.66 16.65 -9.61
CA SER A 316 -26.92 17.36 -9.33
C SER A 316 -27.98 16.51 -8.60
N LEU A 317 -27.85 15.18 -8.62
CA LEU A 317 -28.71 14.22 -7.89
C LEU A 317 -28.16 13.85 -6.49
N GLY A 318 -27.16 14.59 -5.99
CA GLY A 318 -26.56 14.34 -4.68
C GLY A 318 -25.62 13.14 -4.63
N VAL A 319 -25.10 12.68 -5.78
CA VAL A 319 -24.02 11.69 -5.82
C VAL A 319 -22.76 12.28 -5.17
N ARG A 320 -22.13 11.50 -4.29
CA ARG A 320 -20.96 11.94 -3.53
C ARG A 320 -19.73 12.13 -4.40
N SER A 321 -19.45 11.18 -5.27
CA SER A 321 -18.45 11.34 -6.32
C SER A 321 -18.69 10.41 -7.49
N VAL A 322 -18.15 10.78 -8.64
CA VAL A 322 -18.16 9.93 -9.83
C VAL A 322 -16.73 9.50 -10.11
N ARG A 323 -16.51 8.20 -10.32
CA ARG A 323 -15.19 7.66 -10.63
C ARG A 323 -14.64 8.34 -11.88
N SER A 324 -13.44 8.92 -11.76
CA SER A 324 -12.74 9.53 -12.88
C SER A 324 -12.66 8.58 -14.07
N TRP A 325 -13.17 9.02 -15.21
CA TRP A 325 -13.01 8.32 -16.47
C TRP A 325 -11.69 8.72 -17.13
N THR A 326 -10.76 7.78 -17.16
CA THR A 326 -9.52 7.94 -17.94
C THR A 326 -9.73 7.21 -19.26
N PRO A 327 -9.97 7.90 -20.39
CA PRO A 327 -9.97 7.24 -21.69
C PRO A 327 -8.63 6.54 -21.88
N MET A 328 -8.65 5.24 -22.20
CA MET A 328 -7.41 4.57 -22.60
C MET A 328 -6.92 5.20 -23.92
N GLY A 329 -5.92 6.08 -23.84
CA GLY A 329 -5.17 6.58 -25.00
C GLY A 329 -4.75 8.05 -24.93
N LEU A 330 -3.44 8.28 -24.76
CA LEU A 330 -2.63 9.46 -25.12
C LEU A 330 -2.95 10.85 -24.53
N ALA A 331 -1.93 11.45 -23.89
CA ALA A 331 -1.49 12.82 -24.19
C ALA A 331 -0.01 13.04 -23.80
N LEU A 332 0.83 13.29 -24.81
CA LEU A 332 2.11 13.98 -24.71
C LEU A 332 1.83 15.49 -24.57
N HIS A 333 2.54 16.15 -23.65
CA HIS A 333 2.63 17.59 -23.38
C HIS A 333 1.42 18.35 -22.78
N ALA A 334 1.67 18.85 -21.56
CA ALA A 334 1.25 20.08 -20.91
C ALA A 334 -0.17 20.65 -21.22
N ASP A 335 -1.11 20.47 -20.30
CA ASP A 335 -1.36 21.42 -19.21
C ASP A 335 -2.46 20.89 -18.28
N ARG A 336 -2.30 21.18 -16.99
CA ARG A 336 -3.28 21.10 -15.89
C ARG A 336 -4.17 19.84 -15.74
N SER A 337 -3.90 19.18 -14.62
CA SER A 337 -4.84 18.50 -13.71
C SER A 337 -5.46 17.16 -14.14
N SER A 338 -5.28 16.19 -13.23
CA SER A 338 -6.06 14.97 -13.00
C SER A 338 -5.72 13.74 -13.85
N SER A 339 -4.96 12.82 -13.27
CA SER A 339 -4.93 11.41 -13.67
C SER A 339 -5.51 10.52 -12.56
N GLY A 340 -6.63 9.87 -12.91
CA GLY A 340 -7.14 8.71 -12.23
C GLY A 340 -6.41 7.46 -12.70
N GLY A 341 -5.99 6.62 -11.75
CA GLY A 341 -5.40 5.30 -11.98
C GLY A 341 -6.12 4.24 -11.14
N LEU A 342 -6.46 3.12 -11.78
CA LEU A 342 -7.06 1.94 -11.17
C LEU A 342 -6.20 1.35 -10.04
N GLY A 343 -6.86 1.04 -8.92
CA GLY A 343 -6.60 -0.06 -8.00
C GLY A 343 -5.17 -0.53 -7.81
N VAL A 344 -4.45 0.08 -6.86
CA VAL A 344 -3.29 -0.53 -6.22
C VAL A 344 -3.65 -0.75 -4.75
N SER A 345 -4.20 -1.91 -4.42
CA SER A 345 -4.35 -2.37 -3.04
C SER A 345 -3.03 -2.99 -2.57
N VAL A 346 -2.01 -2.13 -2.40
CA VAL A 346 -0.88 -2.24 -1.44
C VAL A 346 -0.26 -0.83 -1.35
N PRO A 347 -0.44 -0.05 -0.28
CA PRO A 347 0.38 1.14 -0.09
C PRO A 347 1.73 0.71 0.50
N ALA A 348 2.69 0.44 -0.36
CA ALA A 348 4.10 0.63 0.01
C ALA A 348 4.50 2.04 -0.43
N ARG A 349 4.07 3.05 0.35
CA ARG A 349 4.65 4.40 0.50
C ARG A 349 3.77 5.23 1.46
N ASP A 350 3.91 4.98 2.75
CA ASP A 350 3.27 5.77 3.82
C ASP A 350 4.12 7.01 4.17
N ALA A 351 4.08 7.99 3.27
CA ALA A 351 4.44 9.37 3.53
C ALA A 351 3.68 10.27 2.55
N ALA A 352 2.35 10.22 2.59
CA ALA A 352 1.54 11.21 1.91
C ALA A 352 1.31 12.39 2.87
N VAL A 353 2.02 13.49 2.65
CA VAL A 353 1.60 14.81 3.10
C VAL A 353 0.28 15.10 2.37
N GLN A 354 -0.83 15.20 3.11
CA GLN A 354 -2.08 15.73 2.56
C GLN A 354 -1.88 17.23 2.32
N PRO A 355 -2.30 17.78 1.15
CA PRO A 355 -2.31 19.22 0.97
C PRO A 355 -3.29 19.84 1.98
N LEU A 356 -2.84 20.88 2.67
CA LEU A 356 -3.75 21.82 3.35
C LEU A 356 -4.56 22.54 2.27
N GLU A 357 -5.89 22.57 2.42
CA GLU A 357 -6.75 23.42 1.59
C GLU A 357 -6.41 24.90 1.85
N GLU A 358 -6.21 25.66 0.77
CA GLU A 358 -6.09 27.11 0.86
C GLU A 358 -7.46 27.71 1.24
N PRO A 359 -7.50 28.68 2.18
CA PRO A 359 -8.74 29.38 2.47
C PRO A 359 -9.11 30.28 1.30
N ILE A 360 -10.39 30.26 0.95
CA ILE A 360 -11.04 31.22 0.05
C ILE A 360 -10.65 32.64 0.48
N ARG A 361 -10.06 33.42 -0.43
CA ARG A 361 -9.86 34.85 -0.23
C ARG A 361 -10.45 35.63 -1.39
N ASP A 362 -11.38 36.49 -1.02
CA ASP A 362 -12.15 37.42 -1.83
C ASP A 362 -11.26 38.38 -2.63
N GLU A 363 -11.74 38.75 -3.81
CA GLU A 363 -11.25 39.88 -4.60
C GLU A 363 -11.50 41.20 -3.85
N ALA A 364 -10.49 41.70 -3.13
CA ALA A 364 -10.28 43.13 -2.89
C ALA A 364 -8.95 43.33 -2.14
N ASP A 365 -7.91 43.73 -2.89
CA ASP A 365 -7.07 44.90 -2.60
C ASP A 365 -5.66 44.75 -3.20
N LEU A 366 -5.47 45.54 -4.26
CA LEU A 366 -4.18 45.92 -4.83
C LEU A 366 -3.45 46.85 -3.85
N ALA A 367 -2.22 46.49 -3.44
CA ALA A 367 -1.06 47.39 -3.44
C ALA A 367 0.16 46.80 -2.70
N ILE A 368 1.30 46.71 -3.44
CA ILE A 368 2.68 47.09 -3.02
C ILE A 368 3.31 46.17 -1.93
N THR A 369 4.44 45.47 -2.09
CA THR A 369 5.76 45.78 -2.66
C THR A 369 6.43 44.53 -3.25
N THR A 370 7.11 44.68 -4.39
CA THR A 370 8.04 43.72 -4.96
C THR A 370 9.37 43.70 -4.19
N ASP A 371 9.68 42.61 -3.50
CA ASP A 371 11.06 42.28 -3.11
C ASP A 371 11.61 41.17 -4.01
N SER A 372 12.51 41.59 -4.90
CA SER A 372 13.32 40.73 -5.74
C SER A 372 14.36 39.99 -4.90
N VAL A 373 14.16 38.69 -4.66
CA VAL A 373 15.25 37.80 -4.21
C VAL A 373 16.06 37.38 -5.43
N SER A 374 17.04 38.21 -5.78
CA SER A 374 18.20 37.81 -6.55
C SER A 374 19.13 36.98 -5.67
N GLY A 375 19.40 35.72 -6.04
CA GLY A 375 20.25 34.85 -5.23
C GLY A 375 20.60 33.49 -5.81
N SER A 376 20.97 33.38 -7.09
CA SER A 376 21.72 32.20 -7.58
C SER A 376 23.20 32.56 -7.70
N GLY A 377 23.95 32.36 -6.62
CA GLY A 377 25.40 32.52 -6.61
C GLY A 377 26.12 31.36 -7.34
N PRO A 378 27.28 31.60 -7.97
CA PRO A 378 28.05 30.61 -8.75
C PRO A 378 28.73 29.51 -7.91
N GLY A 379 28.40 29.37 -6.62
CA GLY A 379 29.08 28.48 -5.67
C GLY A 379 28.71 27.01 -5.77
N SER A 380 27.52 26.65 -6.28
CA SER A 380 27.07 25.24 -6.30
C SER A 380 27.66 24.44 -7.47
N GLU A 381 27.84 25.06 -8.64
CA GLU A 381 28.43 24.39 -9.82
C GLU A 381 29.89 24.03 -9.59
N HIS A 382 30.65 24.93 -8.96
CA HIS A 382 32.06 24.70 -8.69
C HIS A 382 32.27 23.53 -7.73
N SER A 383 31.37 23.35 -6.75
CA SER A 383 31.38 22.24 -5.79
C SER A 383 31.12 20.88 -6.45
N LEU A 384 30.13 20.80 -7.35
CA LEU A 384 29.78 19.56 -8.04
C LEU A 384 30.84 19.14 -9.07
N LEU A 385 31.43 20.10 -9.79
CA LEU A 385 32.56 19.86 -10.70
C LEU A 385 33.80 19.38 -9.93
N LEU A 386 34.09 19.98 -8.77
CA LEU A 386 35.17 19.55 -7.89
C LEU A 386 34.94 18.11 -7.39
N ARG A 387 33.71 17.77 -6.99
CA ARG A 387 33.36 16.42 -6.55
C ARG A 387 33.46 15.40 -7.68
N ARG A 388 33.06 15.75 -8.90
CA ARG A 388 33.24 14.88 -10.08
C ARG A 388 34.72 14.59 -10.34
N ASN A 389 35.56 15.62 -10.34
CA ASN A 389 37.00 15.48 -10.57
C ASN A 389 37.68 14.63 -9.48
N GLU A 390 37.21 14.76 -8.24
CA GLU A 390 37.64 13.93 -7.12
C GLU A 390 37.28 12.46 -7.33
N LEU A 391 36.03 12.15 -7.70
CA LEU A 391 35.59 10.78 -7.97
C LEU A 391 36.33 10.14 -9.15
N VAL A 392 36.61 10.91 -10.21
CA VAL A 392 37.43 10.45 -11.33
C VAL A 392 38.83 10.08 -10.86
N ARG A 393 39.47 10.92 -10.04
CA ARG A 393 40.79 10.64 -9.47
C ARG A 393 40.79 9.38 -8.58
N VAL A 394 39.80 9.23 -7.71
CA VAL A 394 39.67 8.03 -6.86
C VAL A 394 39.52 6.78 -7.72
N GLY A 395 38.68 6.83 -8.77
CA GLY A 395 38.53 5.73 -9.73
C GLY A 395 39.83 5.37 -10.45
N GLN A 396 40.65 6.35 -10.85
CA GLN A 396 41.98 6.10 -11.44
C GLN A 396 42.91 5.38 -10.47
N ARG A 397 42.92 5.78 -9.19
CA ARG A 397 43.74 5.12 -8.17
C ARG A 397 43.30 3.68 -7.93
N MET A 398 42.00 3.42 -7.87
CA MET A 398 41.48 2.06 -7.71
C MET A 398 41.93 1.15 -8.86
N ILE A 399 41.92 1.64 -10.10
CA ILE A 399 42.39 0.88 -11.26
C ILE A 399 43.90 0.62 -11.18
N GLN A 400 44.69 1.61 -10.73
CA GLN A 400 46.13 1.48 -10.59
C GLN A 400 46.50 0.43 -9.52
N VAL A 401 45.91 0.56 -8.33
CA VAL A 401 46.11 -0.36 -7.21
C VAL A 401 45.68 -1.79 -7.58
N SER A 402 44.55 -1.95 -8.26
CA SER A 402 44.09 -3.27 -8.72
C SER A 402 45.04 -3.95 -9.71
N ARG A 403 45.86 -3.19 -10.46
CA ARG A 403 46.88 -3.76 -11.36
C ARG A 403 48.15 -4.11 -10.62
N GLU A 404 48.56 -3.30 -9.66
CA GLU A 404 49.75 -3.56 -8.83
C GLU A 404 49.57 -4.82 -7.97
N ILE A 405 48.36 -5.06 -7.46
CA ILE A 405 47.99 -6.32 -6.77
C ILE A 405 48.05 -7.54 -7.70
N ALA A 406 47.79 -7.37 -9.01
CA ALA A 406 47.83 -8.47 -9.97
C ALA A 406 49.26 -8.84 -10.42
N ASP A 407 50.22 -7.92 -10.28
CA ASP A 407 51.62 -8.09 -10.69
C ASP A 407 52.56 -8.47 -9.51
N GLN A 408 52.07 -8.46 -8.26
CA GLN A 408 52.84 -8.83 -7.07
C GLN A 408 52.07 -9.89 -6.25
N ASP A 409 52.67 -11.07 -6.05
CA ASP A 409 52.15 -12.14 -5.17
C ASP A 409 52.26 -11.77 -3.67
N ILE A 410 51.72 -10.61 -3.28
CA ILE A 410 51.68 -10.13 -1.89
C ILE A 410 50.27 -9.60 -1.60
N GLU A 411 49.63 -10.18 -0.58
CA GLU A 411 48.36 -9.69 -0.02
C GLU A 411 48.60 -8.40 0.78
N ASP A 412 48.73 -7.26 0.09
CA ASP A 412 48.69 -5.96 0.76
C ASP A 412 47.22 -5.55 1.00
N GLU A 413 46.86 -5.36 2.27
CA GLU A 413 45.54 -4.89 2.73
C GLU A 413 45.36 -3.41 2.37
N VAL A 414 44.73 -3.12 1.22
CA VAL A 414 44.43 -1.74 0.81
C VAL A 414 43.26 -1.19 1.62
N HIS A 415 43.52 -0.26 2.52
CA HIS A 415 42.47 0.44 3.26
C HIS A 415 41.79 1.52 2.40
N HIS A 416 40.45 1.55 2.44
CA HIS A 416 39.65 2.52 1.68
C HIS A 416 39.97 3.99 2.00
N GLN A 417 40.52 4.28 3.18
CA GLN A 417 40.95 5.63 3.57
C GLN A 417 42.15 6.12 2.74
N ASP A 418 43.04 5.23 2.31
CA ASP A 418 44.21 5.59 1.50
C ASP A 418 43.84 5.97 0.06
N LEU A 419 42.72 5.43 -0.44
CA LEU A 419 42.14 5.79 -1.74
C LEU A 419 41.50 7.19 -1.72
N LEU A 420 41.01 7.63 -0.56
CA LEU A 420 40.32 8.89 -0.36
C LEU A 420 41.27 10.03 0.06
N ASP A 421 42.39 9.70 0.69
CA ASP A 421 43.33 10.71 1.17
C ASP A 421 44.04 11.44 0.01
N ARG A 422 44.10 12.77 0.09
CA ARG A 422 44.83 13.58 -0.90
C ARG A 422 46.34 13.50 -0.70
N SER A 423 46.81 13.20 0.52
CA SER A 423 48.24 13.15 0.87
C SER A 423 48.91 11.79 0.65
N SER A 424 48.15 10.71 0.50
CA SER A 424 48.69 9.38 0.27
C SER A 424 49.30 9.26 -1.14
N GLN A 425 50.63 9.34 -1.22
CA GLN A 425 51.39 8.70 -2.28
C GLN A 425 51.51 7.22 -1.92
N ILE A 426 50.54 6.40 -2.35
CA ILE A 426 50.75 4.95 -2.32
C ILE A 426 51.93 4.66 -3.25
N ILE A 427 52.86 3.90 -2.69
CA ILE A 427 54.26 3.76 -3.06
C ILE A 427 54.40 2.95 -4.35
N GLY A 428 55.17 3.50 -5.29
CA GLY A 428 55.56 2.83 -6.54
C GLY A 428 56.03 3.85 -7.57
N THR A 429 57.34 4.10 -7.65
CA THR A 429 57.98 5.05 -8.58
C THR A 429 57.67 4.74 -10.06
N ARG A 430 56.56 5.27 -10.58
CA ARG A 430 56.41 5.65 -11.99
C ARG A 430 55.60 6.94 -12.06
N ASN A 431 56.20 7.97 -12.62
CA ASN A 431 55.53 9.26 -12.81
C ASN A 431 54.28 9.05 -13.69
N ALA A 432 53.17 9.69 -13.32
CA ALA A 432 51.87 9.59 -13.98
C ALA A 432 51.88 9.93 -15.49
N THR A 433 53.00 10.45 -16.01
CA THR A 433 53.26 10.73 -17.42
C THR A 433 53.74 9.53 -18.25
N GLU A 434 54.25 8.45 -17.64
CA GLU A 434 54.85 7.31 -18.38
C GLU A 434 53.89 6.13 -18.65
N LEU A 435 52.65 6.18 -18.17
CA LEU A 435 51.64 5.13 -18.35
C LEU A 435 50.47 5.54 -19.26
N ALA A 436 50.69 6.54 -20.13
CA ALA A 436 49.76 6.92 -21.19
C ALA A 436 49.69 5.86 -22.32
N GLY A 437 49.43 4.61 -21.96
CA GLY A 437 48.90 3.60 -22.86
C GLY A 437 47.38 3.74 -22.98
N PRO A 438 46.76 3.21 -24.05
CA PRO A 438 45.35 3.40 -24.41
C PRO A 438 44.32 2.83 -23.41
N SER A 439 44.74 2.39 -22.22
CA SER A 439 43.89 1.81 -21.17
C SER A 439 43.78 2.68 -19.89
N THR A 440 44.07 3.98 -19.99
CA THR A 440 43.92 4.97 -18.90
C THR A 440 42.58 5.73 -18.90
N HIS A 441 41.58 5.23 -19.62
CA HIS A 441 40.28 5.88 -19.70
C HIS A 441 39.37 5.47 -18.54
N VAL A 442 39.26 6.33 -17.53
CA VAL A 442 38.08 6.30 -16.65
C VAL A 442 36.85 6.46 -17.53
N PHE A 443 35.89 5.57 -17.38
CA PHE A 443 34.60 5.73 -18.03
C PHE A 443 33.92 6.99 -17.49
N VAL A 444 34.05 8.09 -18.23
CA VAL A 444 33.37 9.34 -17.89
C VAL A 444 31.91 9.21 -18.32
N ALA A 445 31.10 8.70 -17.40
CA ALA A 445 29.66 8.53 -17.55
C ALA A 445 28.96 9.90 -17.61
N GLU A 446 28.91 10.53 -18.79
CA GLU A 446 28.03 11.68 -19.03
C GLU A 446 26.74 11.19 -19.71
N PRO A 447 25.67 10.87 -18.97
CA PRO A 447 24.44 10.34 -19.56
C PRO A 447 23.79 11.37 -20.49
N ARG A 448 23.32 10.93 -21.66
CA ARG A 448 22.68 11.76 -22.68
C ARG A 448 21.20 11.46 -22.77
N THR A 449 20.86 10.30 -23.33
CA THR A 449 19.48 9.99 -23.67
C THR A 449 19.15 8.56 -23.24
N PRO A 450 18.39 8.37 -22.15
CA PRO A 450 17.69 7.11 -21.94
C PRO A 450 16.56 6.93 -22.97
N THR A 451 16.56 5.75 -23.59
CA THR A 451 15.51 5.21 -24.45
C THR A 451 14.87 4.03 -23.74
N ILE A 452 13.58 4.11 -23.42
CA ILE A 452 12.83 3.12 -22.64
C ILE A 452 11.71 2.57 -23.52
N THR A 453 11.74 1.28 -23.83
CA THR A 453 10.75 0.62 -24.70
C THR A 453 10.09 -0.54 -23.96
N ASN A 454 8.76 -0.58 -23.93
CA ASN A 454 7.98 -1.70 -23.38
C ASN A 454 8.37 -2.16 -21.97
N PHE A 455 8.79 -1.22 -21.11
CA PHE A 455 9.32 -1.48 -19.76
C PHE A 455 8.29 -1.07 -18.69
N LEU A 456 7.86 -2.02 -17.86
CA LEU A 456 6.82 -1.85 -16.82
C LEU A 456 5.57 -1.14 -17.38
N GLY A 457 5.24 0.07 -16.91
CA GLY A 457 4.08 0.83 -17.38
C GLY A 457 4.23 1.44 -18.78
N VAL A 458 5.44 1.43 -19.35
CA VAL A 458 5.74 2.00 -20.68
C VAL A 458 5.32 1.01 -21.76
N GLN A 459 4.45 1.42 -22.69
CA GLN A 459 3.92 0.57 -23.79
C GLN A 459 4.50 0.90 -25.17
N ASN A 460 5.21 2.02 -25.30
CA ASN A 460 5.87 2.48 -26.52
C ASN A 460 7.35 2.77 -26.21
N THR A 461 8.02 3.58 -27.02
CA THR A 461 9.37 4.09 -26.71
C THR A 461 9.29 5.50 -26.13
N ILE A 462 9.92 5.72 -24.98
CA ILE A 462 10.13 7.03 -24.36
C ILE A 462 11.59 7.42 -24.56
N TYR A 463 11.81 8.67 -24.93
CA TYR A 463 13.13 9.31 -25.01
C TYR A 463 13.14 10.46 -24.01
N ILE A 464 14.19 10.57 -23.21
CA ILE A 464 14.42 11.74 -22.35
C ILE A 464 15.83 12.23 -22.66
N ASP A 465 15.97 13.47 -23.09
CA ASP A 465 17.26 14.10 -23.29
C ASP A 465 17.66 14.82 -21.98
N PHE A 466 18.64 14.28 -21.26
CA PHE A 466 19.07 14.87 -19.98
C PHE A 466 19.65 16.28 -20.10
N ARG A 467 20.01 16.76 -21.30
CA ARG A 467 20.44 18.14 -21.50
C ARG A 467 19.29 19.10 -21.77
N GLN A 468 18.26 18.63 -22.46
CA GLN A 468 17.12 19.48 -22.85
C GLN A 468 15.96 19.37 -21.86
N ASP A 469 15.64 18.16 -21.40
CA ASP A 469 14.47 17.86 -20.58
C ASP A 469 14.76 17.98 -19.07
N LEU A 470 16.02 17.80 -18.66
CA LEU A 470 16.47 17.93 -17.27
C LEU A 470 17.42 19.12 -17.12
N LEU A 471 16.85 20.33 -17.13
CA LEU A 471 17.61 21.57 -16.91
C LEU A 471 18.40 21.51 -15.59
N ARG A 472 19.56 22.20 -15.56
CA ARG A 472 20.40 22.29 -14.36
C ARG A 472 19.58 22.86 -13.20
N GLY A 473 19.42 22.06 -12.14
CA GLY A 473 18.66 22.44 -10.95
C GLY A 473 17.82 21.28 -10.41
N LEU A 474 16.79 21.62 -9.64
CA LEU A 474 15.84 20.66 -9.12
C LEU A 474 14.77 20.38 -10.16
N THR A 475 14.79 19.19 -10.75
CA THR A 475 13.70 18.72 -11.63
C THR A 475 12.74 17.85 -10.83
N PHE A 476 11.48 18.23 -10.79
CA PHE A 476 10.43 17.41 -10.18
C PHE A 476 9.82 16.47 -11.21
N LEU A 477 9.79 15.17 -10.88
CA LEU A 477 8.99 14.20 -11.61
C LEU A 477 7.57 14.20 -11.05
N VAL A 478 6.68 14.99 -11.67
CA VAL A 478 5.31 15.22 -11.19
C VAL A 478 4.30 14.40 -12.00
N GLY A 479 3.27 13.92 -11.31
CA GLY A 479 2.17 13.16 -11.88
C GLY A 479 1.42 12.45 -10.76
N ASP A 480 0.18 12.03 -10.99
CA ASP A 480 -0.62 11.42 -9.92
C ASP A 480 -0.11 10.04 -9.51
N ASN A 481 -0.57 9.53 -8.38
CA ASN A 481 -0.17 8.20 -7.93
C ASN A 481 -0.55 7.14 -8.98
N GLY A 482 0.38 6.23 -9.31
CA GLY A 482 0.18 5.25 -10.39
C GLY A 482 0.49 5.74 -11.82
N SER A 483 0.83 7.02 -12.03
CA SER A 483 1.16 7.55 -13.37
C SER A 483 2.47 7.03 -14.00
N GLY A 484 3.17 6.10 -13.35
CA GLY A 484 4.43 5.55 -13.85
C GLY A 484 5.68 6.34 -13.46
N LYS A 485 5.61 7.32 -12.54
CA LYS A 485 6.81 8.05 -12.04
C LYS A 485 7.92 7.11 -11.59
N SER A 486 7.58 6.10 -10.80
CA SER A 486 8.54 5.09 -10.34
C SER A 486 9.10 4.27 -11.50
N THR A 487 8.35 4.05 -12.59
CA THR A 487 8.83 3.33 -13.77
C THR A 487 10.06 4.00 -14.40
N LEU A 488 10.11 5.34 -14.42
CA LEU A 488 11.27 6.05 -14.93
C LEU A 488 12.51 5.81 -14.06
N VAL A 489 12.33 5.92 -12.73
CA VAL A 489 13.41 5.67 -11.76
C VAL A 489 13.84 4.19 -11.77
N GLU A 490 12.88 3.28 -11.96
CA GLU A 490 13.13 1.85 -12.11
C GLU A 490 13.91 1.53 -13.39
N ALA A 491 13.58 2.18 -14.50
CA ALA A 491 14.32 2.04 -15.74
C ALA A 491 15.78 2.47 -15.54
N MET A 492 15.98 3.60 -14.84
CA MET A 492 17.30 4.11 -14.48
C MET A 492 18.14 3.12 -13.68
N ALA A 493 17.56 2.51 -12.64
CA ALA A 493 18.26 1.49 -11.86
C ALA A 493 18.48 0.20 -12.66
N TRP A 494 17.46 -0.23 -13.41
CA TRP A 494 17.49 -1.51 -14.11
C TRP A 494 18.54 -1.53 -15.22
N TYR A 495 18.67 -0.50 -16.06
CA TYR A 495 19.70 -0.52 -17.11
C TYR A 495 21.13 -0.43 -16.54
N GLN A 496 21.34 0.19 -15.38
CA GLN A 496 22.67 0.33 -14.76
C GLN A 496 23.09 -0.93 -14.00
N PHE A 497 22.16 -1.54 -13.26
CA PHE A 497 22.47 -2.57 -12.27
C PHE A 497 21.82 -3.93 -12.56
N GLY A 498 20.94 -4.01 -13.57
CA GLY A 498 20.22 -5.23 -13.93
C GLY A 498 19.16 -5.65 -12.92
N ARG A 499 18.81 -4.77 -11.97
CA ARG A 499 17.87 -5.02 -10.87
C ARG A 499 16.91 -3.85 -10.71
N CYS A 500 15.67 -4.15 -10.32
CA CYS A 500 14.70 -3.14 -9.93
C CYS A 500 14.93 -2.70 -8.47
N ILE A 501 14.53 -1.48 -8.16
CA ILE A 501 14.55 -0.91 -6.80
C ILE A 501 13.50 -1.60 -5.93
N ARG A 502 12.34 -1.93 -6.50
CA ARG A 502 11.32 -2.72 -5.81
C ARG A 502 11.79 -4.17 -5.61
N GLY A 503 11.81 -4.59 -4.35
CA GLY A 503 12.03 -5.99 -3.98
C GLY A 503 10.89 -6.89 -4.50
N GLY A 504 11.24 -8.08 -4.98
CA GLY A 504 10.28 -9.07 -5.47
C GLY A 504 9.95 -9.02 -6.97
N LEU A 505 10.52 -8.10 -7.74
CA LEU A 505 10.41 -8.11 -9.21
C LEU A 505 11.47 -9.04 -9.82
N ALA A 506 11.02 -10.11 -10.45
CA ALA A 506 11.85 -10.97 -11.27
C ALA A 506 12.20 -10.28 -12.60
N ALA A 507 13.25 -10.77 -13.28
CA ALA A 507 13.73 -10.20 -14.55
C ALA A 507 12.68 -10.20 -15.68
N ASN A 508 11.62 -11.00 -15.57
CA ASN A 508 10.52 -11.04 -16.54
C ASN A 508 9.41 -10.03 -16.23
N ASP A 509 9.33 -9.55 -14.99
CA ASP A 509 8.26 -8.65 -14.52
C ASP A 509 8.49 -7.21 -14.99
N VAL A 510 9.66 -6.93 -15.58
CA VAL A 510 9.97 -5.65 -16.20
C VAL A 510 9.37 -5.50 -17.59
N VAL A 511 8.94 -6.59 -18.22
CA VAL A 511 8.30 -6.54 -19.55
C VAL A 511 6.88 -6.04 -19.36
N ASN A 512 6.49 -5.02 -20.14
CA ASN A 512 5.13 -4.51 -20.11
C ASN A 512 4.12 -5.63 -20.40
N ASP A 513 3.17 -5.84 -19.49
CA ASP A 513 2.21 -6.95 -19.56
C ASP A 513 1.22 -6.87 -20.72
N LYS A 514 1.01 -5.68 -21.30
CA LYS A 514 0.11 -5.51 -22.47
C LYS A 514 0.80 -5.85 -23.78
N VAL A 515 2.06 -5.45 -23.95
CA VAL A 515 2.83 -5.72 -25.18
C VAL A 515 3.46 -7.11 -25.12
N GLY A 516 3.94 -7.54 -23.94
CA GLY A 516 4.43 -8.88 -23.65
C GLY A 516 5.78 -9.25 -24.25
N LYS A 517 6.38 -8.39 -25.10
CA LYS A 517 7.66 -8.61 -25.80
C LYS A 517 8.35 -7.27 -26.15
N ASN A 518 9.58 -7.36 -26.66
CA ASN A 518 10.39 -6.23 -27.12
C ASN A 518 10.66 -5.17 -26.04
N CYS A 519 10.94 -5.62 -24.81
CA CYS A 519 11.37 -4.73 -23.74
C CYS A 519 12.85 -4.39 -23.90
N SER A 520 13.17 -3.09 -23.91
CA SER A 520 14.54 -2.61 -23.93
C SER A 520 14.67 -1.30 -23.15
N VAL A 521 15.80 -1.15 -22.45
CA VAL A 521 16.20 0.12 -21.87
C VAL A 521 17.64 0.38 -22.25
N LYS A 522 17.89 1.50 -22.92
CA LYS A 522 19.21 1.92 -23.42
C LYS A 522 19.54 3.30 -22.88
N LEU A 523 20.73 3.49 -22.33
CA LEU A 523 21.29 4.80 -22.03
C LEU A 523 22.51 5.06 -22.89
N GLU A 524 22.52 6.18 -23.59
CA GLU A 524 23.66 6.68 -24.35
C GLU A 524 24.48 7.67 -23.51
N PHE A 525 25.80 7.68 -23.70
CA PHE A 525 26.72 8.55 -22.99
C PHE A 525 27.47 9.47 -23.95
N GLY A 526 27.91 10.63 -23.44
CA GLY A 526 28.58 11.68 -24.22
C GLY A 526 29.93 11.27 -24.82
N ASN A 527 30.50 10.18 -24.34
CA ASN A 527 31.73 9.57 -24.85
C ASN A 527 31.48 8.53 -25.96
N GLY A 528 30.24 8.41 -26.45
CA GLY A 528 29.87 7.51 -27.56
C GLY A 528 29.53 6.07 -27.14
N PHE A 529 29.68 5.73 -25.86
CA PHE A 529 29.26 4.43 -25.35
C PHE A 529 27.76 4.40 -25.04
N ALA A 530 27.19 3.19 -24.99
CA ALA A 530 25.82 2.98 -24.54
C ALA A 530 25.71 1.70 -23.69
N ILE A 531 24.87 1.75 -22.67
CA ILE A 531 24.46 0.56 -21.91
C ILE A 531 23.04 0.24 -22.33
N ALA A 532 22.80 -0.98 -22.80
CA ALA A 532 21.48 -1.45 -23.19
C ALA A 532 21.17 -2.78 -22.52
N GLN A 533 19.94 -2.91 -22.03
CA GLN A 533 19.41 -4.16 -21.51
C GLN A 533 18.11 -4.52 -22.23
N TYR A 534 17.94 -5.81 -22.48
CA TYR A 534 16.85 -6.36 -23.27
C TYR A 534 16.17 -7.49 -22.51
N ARG A 535 14.84 -7.59 -22.65
CA ARG A 535 14.06 -8.73 -22.17
C ARG A 535 12.96 -9.08 -23.16
N LYS A 536 12.81 -10.39 -23.43
CA LYS A 536 11.85 -10.92 -24.43
C LYS A 536 11.90 -10.14 -25.75
N HIS A 537 13.10 -9.77 -26.20
CA HIS A 537 13.31 -8.91 -27.36
C HIS A 537 13.62 -9.74 -28.60
N GLU A 538 12.96 -9.45 -29.73
CA GLU A 538 13.01 -10.27 -30.95
C GLU A 538 14.43 -10.49 -31.50
N ILE A 539 15.33 -9.51 -31.31
CA ILE A 539 16.73 -9.57 -31.81
C ILE A 539 17.70 -10.19 -30.78
N TRP A 540 17.37 -10.13 -29.48
CA TRP A 540 18.29 -10.45 -28.39
C TRP A 540 17.56 -11.30 -27.35
N SER A 541 17.34 -12.58 -27.68
CA SER A 541 16.67 -13.55 -26.80
C SER A 541 17.65 -14.18 -25.81
N CYS A 542 17.61 -13.73 -24.55
CA CYS A 542 18.18 -14.41 -23.39
C CYS A 542 17.12 -14.58 -22.30
#